data_AF-A0AA39W1W1-F1
#
_entry.id   AF-A0AA39W1W1-F1
#
_cell.length_a   1.000
_cell.length_b   1.000
_cell.length_c   1.000
_cell.angle_alpha   90.00
_cell.angle_beta   90.00
_cell.angle_gamma   90.00
#
_symmetry.space_group_name_H-M   'P 1'
#
loop_
_entity.id
_entity.type
_entity.pdbx_description
1 polymer ?
#
loop_
_entity_poly.entity_id
_entity_poly.type
_entity_poly.pdbx_seq_one_letter_code
_entity_poly.pdbx_strand_id
1 'polypeptide(L)'
;MFVQREIVVEIIRAGRRLANKGRCPLMYEWHGKNAPGITLTLVKAAQVFGNEEFLQAAVDAGEVVWKRGLLKQVGICHGISRNTYVFLALYRLTGKVEYLYGAKAFACFLLDRAQKLIRRKDACGDHPYSLFEGISGMAYLFLDMIEPSEYPAYEL
;
A
#
# COMPACT_ATOMS: atom_id res chain seq x y z
N MET A 1 -19.78 -9.14 18.53
CA MET A 1 -18.30 -9.21 18.59
C MET A 1 -17.74 -10.54 18.05
N PHE A 2 -18.39 -11.70 18.27
CA PHE A 2 -17.91 -13.00 17.75
C PHE A 2 -17.88 -13.11 16.21
N VAL A 3 -18.94 -12.71 15.52
CA VAL A 3 -19.06 -12.83 14.05
C VAL A 3 -18.04 -12.00 13.28
N GLN A 4 -17.69 -10.79 13.77
CA GLN A 4 -16.67 -9.96 13.15
C GLN A 4 -15.29 -10.61 13.22
N ARG A 5 -14.96 -11.29 14.33
CA ARG A 5 -13.67 -11.98 14.49
C ARG A 5 -13.54 -13.18 13.54
N GLU A 6 -14.62 -13.91 13.27
CA GLU A 6 -14.62 -15.02 12.30
C GLU A 6 -14.42 -14.55 10.86
N ILE A 7 -15.16 -13.53 10.42
CA ILE A 7 -15.00 -12.95 9.07
C ILE A 7 -13.56 -12.50 8.86
N VAL A 8 -12.99 -11.86 9.88
CA VAL A 8 -11.62 -11.38 9.89
C VAL A 8 -10.61 -12.50 9.76
N VAL A 9 -10.75 -13.55 10.58
CA VAL A 9 -9.85 -14.71 10.53
C VAL A 9 -9.94 -15.38 9.17
N GLU A 10 -11.13 -15.42 8.56
CA GLU A 10 -11.30 -15.95 7.21
C GLU A 10 -10.69 -15.05 6.13
N ILE A 11 -10.77 -13.71 6.24
CA ILE A 11 -10.07 -12.80 5.31
C ILE A 11 -8.56 -13.01 5.39
N ILE A 12 -7.99 -13.11 6.61
CA ILE A 12 -6.56 -13.35 6.81
C ILE A 12 -6.16 -14.74 6.28
N ARG A 13 -6.94 -15.78 6.59
CA ARG A 13 -6.72 -17.15 6.09
C ARG A 13 -6.81 -17.23 4.58
N ALA A 14 -7.83 -16.61 3.98
CA ALA A 14 -8.01 -16.55 2.53
C ALA A 14 -6.84 -15.84 1.86
N GLY A 15 -6.41 -14.69 2.40
CA GLY A 15 -5.21 -13.98 1.93
C GLY A 15 -3.96 -14.86 1.95
N ARG A 16 -3.68 -15.51 3.09
CA ARG A 16 -2.55 -16.45 3.24
C ARG A 16 -2.65 -17.63 2.26
N ARG A 17 -3.83 -18.21 2.09
CA ARG A 17 -4.06 -19.36 1.18
C ARG A 17 -3.83 -18.97 -0.28
N LEU A 18 -4.34 -17.82 -0.71
CA LEU A 18 -4.20 -17.32 -2.07
C LEU A 18 -2.74 -16.99 -2.42
N ALA A 19 -1.94 -16.63 -1.42
CA ALA A 19 -0.54 -16.31 -1.63
C ALA A 19 0.39 -17.53 -1.78
N ASN A 20 0.00 -18.72 -1.31
CA ASN A 20 0.85 -19.93 -1.35
C ASN A 20 1.23 -20.44 -2.77
N LYS A 21 0.74 -19.84 -3.86
CA LYS A 21 1.18 -20.14 -5.23
C LYS A 21 2.56 -19.56 -5.60
N GLY A 22 3.47 -19.43 -4.64
CA GLY A 22 4.84 -18.95 -4.85
C GLY A 22 5.00 -17.43 -4.95
N ARG A 23 3.96 -16.64 -4.59
CA ARG A 23 4.03 -15.18 -4.49
C ARG A 23 3.82 -14.75 -3.03
N CYS A 24 4.11 -13.49 -2.73
CA CYS A 24 4.26 -13.06 -1.34
C CYS A 24 2.93 -13.19 -0.53
N PRO A 25 2.97 -13.66 0.74
CA PRO A 25 1.81 -13.95 1.61
C PRO A 25 0.69 -12.92 1.72
N LEU A 26 0.97 -11.65 1.35
CA LEU A 26 0.12 -10.48 1.60
C LEU A 26 -0.12 -9.65 0.33
N MET A 27 0.20 -10.21 -0.84
CA MET A 27 -0.17 -9.67 -2.14
C MET A 27 -1.44 -10.37 -2.63
N TYR A 28 -2.55 -9.64 -2.70
CA TYR A 28 -3.74 -10.15 -3.40
C TYR A 28 -3.64 -9.84 -4.89
N GLU A 29 -4.14 -10.73 -5.72
CA GLU A 29 -4.17 -10.53 -7.17
C GLU A 29 -5.43 -9.74 -7.55
N TRP A 30 -5.25 -8.56 -8.16
CA TRP A 30 -6.32 -7.74 -8.74
C TRP A 30 -6.03 -7.53 -10.22
N HIS A 31 -6.91 -8.00 -11.12
CA HIS A 31 -6.70 -7.97 -12.58
C HIS A 31 -5.30 -8.47 -13.01
N GLY A 32 -4.81 -9.57 -12.43
CA GLY A 32 -3.50 -10.14 -12.76
C GLY A 32 -2.28 -9.38 -12.22
N LYS A 33 -2.49 -8.33 -11.42
CA LYS A 33 -1.44 -7.54 -10.77
C LYS A 33 -1.45 -7.78 -9.27
N ASN A 34 -0.27 -8.00 -8.69
CA ASN A 34 -0.12 -8.21 -7.25
C ASN A 34 -0.27 -6.87 -6.52
N ALA A 35 -1.31 -6.72 -5.71
CA ALA A 35 -1.61 -5.50 -4.96
C ALA A 35 -1.41 -5.75 -3.46
N PRO A 36 -0.62 -4.93 -2.75
CA PRO A 36 -0.47 -5.02 -1.30
C PRO A 36 -1.64 -4.35 -0.53
N GLY A 37 -2.83 -4.25 -1.12
CA GLY A 37 -3.91 -3.43 -0.58
C GLY A 37 -4.73 -4.02 0.53
N ILE A 38 -4.45 -5.26 0.93
CA ILE A 38 -4.91 -5.74 2.22
C ILE A 38 -4.24 -4.99 3.38
N THR A 39 -3.04 -4.41 3.18
CA THR A 39 -2.33 -3.73 4.27
C THR A 39 -3.10 -2.54 4.82
N LEU A 40 -3.64 -1.68 3.94
CA LEU A 40 -4.44 -0.52 4.37
C LEU A 40 -5.73 -0.99 5.08
N THR A 41 -6.34 -2.09 4.61
CA THR A 41 -7.49 -2.71 5.30
C THR A 41 -7.10 -3.20 6.70
N LEU A 42 -5.96 -3.88 6.83
CA LEU A 42 -5.46 -4.40 8.10
C LEU A 42 -5.11 -3.26 9.07
N VAL A 43 -4.53 -2.16 8.56
CA VAL A 43 -4.29 -0.95 9.35
C VAL A 43 -5.61 -0.39 9.89
N LYS A 44 -6.62 -0.19 9.03
CA LYS A 44 -7.91 0.33 9.48
C LYS A 44 -8.59 -0.63 10.45
N ALA A 45 -8.50 -1.95 10.22
CA ALA A 45 -9.04 -2.95 11.13
C ALA A 45 -8.34 -2.91 12.50
N ALA A 46 -7.02 -2.74 12.54
CA ALA A 46 -6.27 -2.56 13.79
C ALA A 46 -6.73 -1.31 14.55
N GLN A 47 -6.96 -0.19 13.86
CA GLN A 47 -7.47 1.05 14.47
C GLN A 47 -8.88 0.88 15.06
N VAL A 48 -9.79 0.25 14.30
CA VAL A 48 -11.20 0.14 14.69
C VAL A 48 -11.42 -0.91 15.78
N PHE A 49 -10.74 -2.06 15.70
CA PHE A 49 -10.97 -3.19 16.60
C PHE A 49 -9.97 -3.29 17.74
N GLY A 50 -8.85 -2.54 17.69
CA GLY A 50 -7.82 -2.56 18.73
C GLY A 50 -7.15 -3.91 18.95
N ASN A 51 -7.23 -4.83 17.97
CA ASN A 51 -6.72 -6.19 18.10
C ASN A 51 -5.28 -6.30 17.58
N GLU A 52 -4.37 -6.80 18.43
CA GLU A 52 -2.95 -7.00 18.13
C GLU A 52 -2.69 -7.90 16.91
N GLU A 53 -3.56 -8.86 16.64
CA GLU A 53 -3.43 -9.76 15.48
C GLU A 53 -3.49 -8.98 14.16
N PHE A 54 -4.34 -7.95 14.06
CA PHE A 54 -4.39 -7.09 12.88
C PHE A 54 -3.18 -6.19 12.77
N LEU A 55 -2.73 -5.65 13.90
CA LEU A 55 -1.53 -4.82 13.94
C LEU A 55 -0.33 -5.62 13.44
N GLN A 56 -0.13 -6.84 13.96
CA GLN A 56 0.95 -7.70 13.51
C GLN A 56 0.82 -8.06 12.03
N ALA A 57 -0.39 -8.40 11.57
CA ALA A 57 -0.62 -8.69 10.14
C ALA A 57 -0.34 -7.47 9.24
N ALA A 58 -0.68 -6.26 9.69
CA ALA A 58 -0.38 -5.02 8.98
C ALA A 58 1.13 -4.75 8.92
N VAL A 59 1.84 -4.97 10.02
CA VAL A 59 3.31 -4.85 10.10
C VAL A 59 3.99 -5.86 9.16
N ASP A 60 3.58 -7.12 9.20
CA ASP A 60 4.09 -8.17 8.30
C ASP A 60 3.84 -7.82 6.83
N ALA A 61 2.70 -7.20 6.53
CA ALA A 61 2.37 -6.73 5.18
C ALA A 61 3.23 -5.54 4.76
N GLY A 62 3.51 -4.62 5.69
CA GLY A 62 4.47 -3.53 5.51
C GLY A 62 5.87 -4.04 5.14
N GLU A 63 6.34 -5.09 5.80
CA GLU A 63 7.63 -5.73 5.49
C GLU A 63 7.69 -6.30 4.06
N VAL A 64 6.58 -6.86 3.59
CA VAL A 64 6.45 -7.31 2.20
C VAL A 64 6.54 -6.13 1.24
N VAL A 65 5.85 -5.04 1.53
CA VAL A 65 5.89 -3.81 0.74
C VAL A 65 7.30 -3.22 0.73
N TRP A 66 8.01 -3.23 1.85
CA TRP A 66 9.40 -2.77 1.89
C TRP A 66 10.30 -3.55 0.95
N LYS A 67 10.21 -4.89 0.99
CA LYS A 67 11.09 -5.77 0.19
C LYS A 67 10.72 -5.82 -1.30
N ARG A 68 9.47 -5.57 -1.66
CA ARG A 68 8.94 -5.86 -3.02
C ARG A 68 8.05 -4.75 -3.62
N GLY A 69 7.87 -3.63 -2.92
CA GLY A 69 6.91 -2.57 -3.27
C GLY A 69 7.44 -1.51 -4.24
N LEU A 70 8.71 -1.54 -4.63
CA LEU A 70 9.22 -0.69 -5.71
C LEU A 70 8.81 -1.29 -7.07
N LEU A 71 7.54 -1.05 -7.43
CA LEU A 71 6.92 -1.54 -8.66
C LEU A 71 7.40 -0.75 -9.89
N LYS A 72 6.96 -1.20 -11.08
CA LYS A 72 7.22 -0.50 -12.34
C LYS A 72 6.24 0.65 -12.60
N GLN A 73 5.12 0.66 -11.89
CA GLN A 73 4.03 1.64 -12.03
C GLN A 73 4.15 2.77 -11.02
N VAL A 74 3.71 3.97 -11.41
CA VAL A 74 3.78 5.18 -10.57
C VAL A 74 2.50 5.48 -9.81
N GLY A 75 1.33 5.08 -10.33
CA GLY A 75 0.03 5.48 -9.78
C GLY A 75 -0.32 4.95 -8.38
N ILE A 76 -1.43 5.44 -7.83
CA ILE A 76 -1.94 5.04 -6.51
C ILE A 76 -2.77 3.75 -6.55
N CYS A 77 -3.28 3.29 -7.70
CA CYS A 77 -4.09 2.06 -7.74
C CYS A 77 -3.24 0.78 -7.60
N HIS A 78 -2.04 0.75 -8.19
CA HIS A 78 -1.17 -0.42 -8.20
C HIS A 78 0.30 -0.07 -8.53
N GLY A 79 0.78 1.06 -8.00
CA GLY A 79 2.14 1.55 -8.22
C GLY A 79 2.90 1.88 -6.94
N ILE A 80 4.07 2.49 -7.10
CA ILE A 80 4.93 2.87 -5.97
C ILE A 80 4.23 3.91 -5.09
N SER A 81 3.40 4.79 -5.66
CA SER A 81 2.71 5.80 -4.85
C SER A 81 1.76 5.15 -3.85
N ARG A 82 0.99 4.16 -4.31
CA ARG A 82 0.15 3.32 -3.44
C ARG A 82 0.92 2.73 -2.27
N ASN A 83 2.08 2.17 -2.57
CA ASN A 83 2.92 1.45 -1.62
C ASN A 83 3.56 2.40 -0.61
N THR A 84 3.77 3.66 -1.00
CA THR A 84 4.23 4.72 -0.10
C THR A 84 3.21 4.96 1.02
N TYR A 85 1.92 5.03 0.69
CA TYR A 85 0.89 5.22 1.70
C TYR A 85 0.74 4.07 2.70
N VAL A 86 1.15 2.85 2.35
CA VAL A 86 1.18 1.75 3.33
C VAL A 86 2.05 2.14 4.52
N PHE A 87 3.19 2.79 4.28
CA PHE A 87 4.06 3.25 5.34
C PHE A 87 3.50 4.47 6.08
N LEU A 88 2.81 5.39 5.39
CA LEU A 88 2.12 6.50 6.05
C LEU A 88 1.01 5.99 6.98
N ALA A 89 0.22 5.00 6.54
CA ALA A 89 -0.83 4.38 7.34
C ALA A 89 -0.26 3.65 8.57
N LEU A 90 0.84 2.89 8.39
CA LEU A 90 1.56 2.26 9.51
C LEU A 90 2.16 3.28 10.47
N TYR A 91 2.69 4.39 9.98
CA TYR A 91 3.19 5.48 10.82
C TYR A 91 2.07 6.08 11.67
N ARG A 92 0.91 6.38 11.07
CA ARG A 92 -0.27 6.88 11.81
C ARG A 92 -0.76 5.89 12.87
N LEU A 93 -0.81 4.60 12.52
CA LEU A 93 -1.27 3.55 13.43
C LEU A 93 -0.31 3.35 14.62
N THR A 94 1.00 3.41 14.40
CA THR A 94 2.00 2.96 15.39
C THR A 94 2.82 4.09 16.01
N GLY A 95 2.86 5.26 15.41
CA GLY A 95 3.76 6.36 15.78
C GLY A 95 5.24 6.10 15.50
N LYS A 96 5.62 4.95 14.92
CA LYS A 96 7.03 4.57 14.74
C LYS A 96 7.65 5.28 13.54
N VAL A 97 8.68 6.08 13.79
CA VAL A 97 9.37 6.91 12.79
C VAL A 97 10.01 6.10 11.65
N GLU A 98 10.32 4.81 11.86
CA GLU A 98 10.81 3.91 10.81
C GLU A 98 9.86 3.80 9.60
N TYR A 99 8.55 3.85 9.82
CA TYR A 99 7.58 3.84 8.72
C TYR A 99 7.56 5.18 7.99
N LEU A 100 7.70 6.30 8.71
CA LEU A 100 7.85 7.60 8.06
C LEU A 100 9.12 7.65 7.18
N TYR A 101 10.21 7.03 7.63
CA TYR A 101 11.41 6.86 6.82
C TYR A 101 11.13 5.99 5.58
N GLY A 102 10.39 4.89 5.73
CA GLY A 102 9.97 4.05 4.60
C GLY A 102 9.17 4.81 3.55
N ALA A 103 8.20 5.62 3.99
CA ALA A 103 7.42 6.49 3.10
C ALA A 103 8.33 7.48 2.35
N LYS A 104 9.23 8.17 3.08
CA LYS A 104 10.20 9.09 2.47
C LYS A 104 11.11 8.40 1.46
N ALA A 105 11.60 7.20 1.75
CA ALA A 105 12.45 6.46 0.84
C ALA A 105 11.75 6.14 -0.48
N PHE A 106 10.47 5.73 -0.43
CA PHE A 106 9.68 5.45 -1.63
C PHE A 106 9.35 6.73 -2.42
N ALA A 107 9.02 7.83 -1.73
CA ALA A 107 8.80 9.13 -2.35
C ALA A 107 10.09 9.65 -3.03
N CYS A 108 11.24 9.57 -2.36
CA CYS A 108 12.54 9.93 -2.93
C CYS A 108 12.89 9.07 -4.15
N PHE A 109 12.62 7.76 -4.10
CA PHE A 109 12.79 6.88 -5.26
C PHE A 109 11.93 7.33 -6.44
N LEU A 110 10.66 7.65 -6.20
CA LEU A 110 9.77 8.19 -7.23
C LEU A 110 10.33 9.50 -7.78
N LEU A 111 10.76 10.44 -6.94
CA LEU A 111 11.31 11.71 -7.38
C LEU A 111 12.55 11.54 -8.28
N ASP A 112 13.48 10.64 -7.93
CA ASP A 112 14.69 10.37 -8.72
C ASP A 112 14.40 9.60 -10.03
N ARG A 113 13.46 8.65 -9.99
CA ARG A 113 13.25 7.69 -11.08
C ARG A 113 12.02 7.97 -11.95
N ALA A 114 11.12 8.87 -11.55
CA ALA A 114 9.84 9.12 -12.22
C ALA A 114 10.00 9.36 -13.73
N GLN A 115 10.92 10.25 -14.13
CA GLN A 115 11.12 10.53 -15.56
C GLN A 115 11.51 9.30 -16.37
N LYS A 116 12.35 8.42 -15.79
CA LYS A 116 12.75 7.17 -16.46
C LYS A 116 11.61 6.16 -16.49
N LEU A 117 10.80 6.10 -15.43
CA LEU A 117 9.63 5.21 -15.34
C LEU A 117 8.54 5.63 -16.32
N ILE A 118 8.14 6.90 -16.31
CA ILE A 118 7.06 7.46 -17.13
C ILE A 118 7.33 7.34 -18.64
N ARG A 119 8.60 7.32 -19.05
CA ARG A 119 8.98 7.04 -20.45
C ARG A 119 8.58 5.65 -20.93
N ARG A 120 8.30 4.71 -20.02
CA ARG A 120 7.79 3.39 -20.37
C ARG A 120 6.28 3.42 -20.51
N LYS A 121 5.76 2.77 -21.56
CA LYS A 121 4.33 2.68 -21.82
C LYS A 121 3.52 2.04 -20.67
N ASP A 122 4.13 1.17 -19.88
CA ASP A 122 3.45 0.41 -18.82
C ASP A 122 3.43 1.09 -17.44
N ALA A 123 4.06 2.25 -17.28
CA ALA A 123 4.26 2.87 -15.96
C ALA A 123 3.05 3.65 -15.44
N CYS A 124 2.21 4.21 -16.33
CA CYS A 124 1.12 5.11 -15.96
C CYS A 124 -0.28 4.54 -16.25
N GLY A 125 -0.38 3.23 -16.54
CA GLY A 125 -1.63 2.57 -16.90
C GLY A 125 -2.21 3.07 -18.23
N ASP A 126 -3.51 2.86 -18.41
CA ASP A 126 -4.21 3.23 -19.64
C ASP A 126 -4.50 4.74 -19.69
N HIS A 127 -4.66 5.38 -18.51
CA HIS A 127 -4.95 6.80 -18.37
C HIS A 127 -3.78 7.53 -17.66
N PRO A 128 -2.76 7.99 -18.41
CA PRO A 128 -1.47 8.39 -17.85
C PRO A 128 -1.49 9.65 -16.97
N TYR A 129 -2.56 10.44 -17.06
CA TYR A 129 -2.78 11.65 -16.27
C TYR A 129 -3.90 11.49 -15.23
N SER A 130 -4.46 10.28 -15.08
CA SER A 130 -5.50 10.03 -14.07
C SER A 130 -4.93 10.01 -12.66
N LEU A 131 -5.80 10.24 -11.67
CA LEU A 131 -5.44 10.12 -10.27
C LEU A 131 -4.97 8.69 -9.93
N PHE A 132 -5.74 7.67 -10.34
CA PHE A 132 -5.50 6.29 -9.90
C PHE A 132 -4.35 5.59 -10.61
N GLU A 133 -4.13 5.83 -11.90
CA GLU A 133 -3.13 5.10 -12.69
C GLU A 133 -1.89 5.94 -12.99
N GLY A 134 -2.13 7.25 -13.14
CA GLY A 134 -1.21 8.16 -13.78
C GLY A 134 -0.34 8.97 -12.83
N ILE A 135 0.30 9.98 -13.43
CA ILE A 135 1.19 10.90 -12.75
C ILE A 135 0.47 11.81 -11.75
N SER A 136 -0.84 12.00 -11.89
CA SER A 136 -1.61 12.83 -10.96
C SER A 136 -1.67 12.21 -9.57
N GLY A 137 -1.77 10.88 -9.46
CA GLY A 137 -1.66 10.20 -8.17
C GLY A 137 -0.27 10.30 -7.54
N MET A 138 0.78 10.31 -8.36
CA MET A 138 2.15 10.53 -7.91
C MET A 138 2.35 11.98 -7.41
N ALA A 139 1.80 12.97 -8.13
CA ALA A 139 1.83 14.36 -7.70
C ALA A 139 1.06 14.55 -6.39
N TYR A 140 -0.11 13.91 -6.26
CA TYR A 140 -0.91 13.94 -5.03
C TYR A 140 -0.13 13.38 -3.84
N LEU A 141 0.54 12.24 -4.01
CA LEU A 141 1.44 11.70 -2.97
C LEU A 141 2.49 12.72 -2.53
N PHE A 142 3.14 13.43 -3.46
CA PHE A 142 4.17 14.39 -3.08
C PHE A 142 3.63 15.56 -2.26
N LEU A 143 2.39 15.98 -2.53
CA LEU A 143 1.71 16.98 -1.69
C LEU A 143 1.45 16.42 -0.29
N ASP A 144 0.93 15.18 -0.20
CA ASP A 144 0.70 14.51 1.09
C ASP A 144 1.99 14.22 1.87
N MET A 145 3.17 14.20 1.23
CA MET A 145 4.43 14.04 1.93
C MET A 145 4.89 15.34 2.65
N ILE A 146 4.31 16.50 2.32
CA ILE A 146 4.57 17.78 3.00
C ILE A 146 3.87 17.79 4.36
N GLU A 147 2.58 17.47 4.35
CA GLU A 147 1.77 17.25 5.55
C GLU A 147 1.13 15.87 5.42
N PRO A 148 1.61 14.85 6.16
CA PRO A 148 1.14 13.47 6.05
C PRO A 148 -0.38 13.30 6.21
N SER A 149 -1.13 13.42 5.11
CA SER A 149 -2.60 13.31 4.98
C SER A 149 -3.08 11.94 4.48
N GLU A 150 -4.34 11.64 4.74
CA GLU A 150 -4.97 10.34 4.51
C GLU A 150 -4.95 9.87 3.05
N TYR A 151 -4.90 8.55 2.84
CA TYR A 151 -4.93 7.96 1.51
C TYR A 151 -6.18 8.42 0.74
N PRO A 152 -6.02 9.01 -0.45
CA PRO A 152 -7.14 9.61 -1.18
C PRO A 152 -8.19 8.55 -1.56
N ALA A 153 -9.44 8.83 -1.19
CA ALA A 153 -10.62 8.02 -1.50
C ALA A 153 -10.60 6.59 -0.91
N TYR A 154 -9.81 6.33 0.14
CA TYR A 154 -9.81 5.05 0.86
C TYR A 154 -9.78 5.24 2.38
N GLU A 155 -8.94 6.14 2.88
CA GLU A 155 -8.92 6.51 4.30
C GLU A 155 -9.97 7.62 4.55
N LEU A 156 -10.65 7.50 5.69
CA LEU A 156 -11.74 8.35 6.21
C LEU A 156 -11.59 8.50 7.73
#